data_AF-R7P5X5-F1
#
_entry.id   AF-R7P5X5-F1
#
_cell.length_a   1.000
_cell.length_b   1.000
_cell.length_c   1.000
_cell.angle_alpha   90.00
_cell.angle_beta   90.00
_cell.angle_gamma   90.00
#
_symmetry.space_group_name_H-M   'P 1'
#
loop_
_entity.id
_entity.type
_entity.pdbx_description
1 polymer ?
#
loop_
_entity_poly.entity_id
_entity_poly.type
_entity_poly.pdbx_seq_one_letter_code
_entity_poly.pdbx_strand_id
1 'polypeptide(L)'
;MVKCPFERELTNYTLTVKGDVTSDVAAAVVPLGKTVGLVDLTQATLGDGLNTSNFLYNPEATNNVLYKISDTQSLGGNNVIKDGVCYNFVLTDGQSFNAPEGFTANQITYNREIALSTDKDEVYTFVLPFALTADQVNGTVYDLTDVKDGVLDFKSVANLEANHPYLVVSNGTKLLNNENGELSGEISATNDLTHEIPGGVAMVGAYEATEVKSEGNENWYGYNAKGQFVKANTGTINPFRTAIKSTGSQSSFALKLDGTVTGIVNLENPNAKVDVYTIGGVCVRKNVPAASALNGLSRGVYIVGGQKVVK
;
A
#
# COMPACT_ATOMS: atom_id res chain seq x y z
N MET A 1 -24.70 -33.20 -19.40
CA MET A 1 -23.96 -32.26 -18.52
C MET A 1 -24.45 -32.48 -17.11
N VAL A 2 -23.59 -32.89 -16.19
CA VAL A 2 -23.96 -32.94 -14.76
C VAL A 2 -24.17 -31.49 -14.33
N LYS A 3 -25.38 -31.15 -13.88
CA LYS A 3 -25.69 -29.81 -13.38
C LYS A 3 -24.80 -29.58 -12.15
N CYS A 4 -24.07 -28.47 -12.13
CA CYS A 4 -23.33 -28.06 -10.95
C CYS A 4 -24.32 -27.97 -9.76
N PRO A 5 -23.99 -28.51 -8.58
CA PRO A 5 -24.93 -28.56 -7.44
C PRO A 5 -25.21 -27.17 -6.83
N PHE A 6 -24.52 -26.14 -7.32
CA PHE A 6 -24.71 -24.76 -6.93
C PHE A 6 -24.85 -23.83 -8.15
N GLU A 7 -25.47 -22.68 -7.91
CA GLU A 7 -25.54 -21.51 -8.78
C GLU A 7 -24.69 -20.40 -8.17
N ARG A 8 -24.14 -19.52 -9.02
CA ARG A 8 -23.33 -18.37 -8.58
C ARG A 8 -23.60 -17.13 -9.40
N GLU A 9 -23.59 -15.98 -8.75
CA GLU A 9 -23.73 -14.67 -9.39
C GLU A 9 -22.65 -13.74 -8.85
N LEU A 10 -21.85 -13.16 -9.74
CA LEU A 10 -20.84 -12.16 -9.38
C LEU A 10 -21.40 -10.78 -9.66
N THR A 11 -21.57 -9.96 -8.63
CA THR A 11 -21.90 -8.54 -8.74
C THR A 11 -20.82 -7.73 -8.06
N ASN A 12 -20.15 -6.87 -8.84
CA ASN A 12 -18.91 -6.19 -8.44
C ASN A 12 -17.86 -7.23 -7.96
N TYR A 13 -17.59 -7.28 -6.65
CA TYR A 13 -16.63 -8.17 -6.02
C TYR A 13 -17.29 -9.25 -5.15
N THR A 14 -18.62 -9.26 -5.05
CA THR A 14 -19.38 -10.23 -4.26
C THR A 14 -19.88 -11.35 -5.15
N LEU A 15 -19.43 -12.56 -4.86
CA LEU A 15 -19.89 -13.79 -5.48
C LEU A 15 -20.93 -14.47 -4.58
N THR A 16 -22.20 -14.28 -4.89
CA THR A 16 -23.30 -14.95 -4.18
C THR A 16 -23.42 -16.39 -4.66
N VAL A 17 -23.47 -17.35 -3.73
CA VAL A 17 -23.53 -18.78 -4.02
C VAL A 17 -24.77 -19.39 -3.38
N LYS A 18 -25.50 -20.21 -4.15
CA LYS A 18 -26.72 -20.89 -3.70
C LYS A 18 -26.70 -22.37 -4.11
N GLY A 19 -27.14 -23.26 -3.23
CA GLY A 19 -27.14 -24.71 -3.45
C GLY A 19 -26.06 -25.42 -2.64
N ASP A 20 -25.74 -26.67 -2.99
CA ASP A 20 -24.89 -27.51 -2.17
C ASP A 20 -23.40 -27.36 -2.56
N VAL A 21 -22.55 -27.05 -1.58
CA VAL A 21 -21.10 -26.91 -1.75
C VAL A 21 -20.39 -27.91 -0.83
N THR A 22 -19.88 -28.99 -1.43
CA THR A 22 -19.01 -29.96 -0.77
C THR A 22 -17.55 -29.75 -1.17
N SER A 23 -16.62 -30.41 -0.48
CA SER A 23 -15.18 -30.33 -0.77
C SER A 23 -14.85 -30.64 -2.24
N ASP A 24 -15.57 -31.57 -2.86
CA ASP A 24 -15.30 -32.04 -4.23
C ASP A 24 -15.66 -31.01 -5.30
N VAL A 25 -16.48 -30.02 -4.96
CA VAL A 25 -16.97 -28.99 -5.90
C VAL A 25 -16.60 -27.56 -5.48
N ALA A 26 -16.09 -27.34 -4.26
CA ALA A 26 -15.75 -26.03 -3.73
C ALA A 26 -14.73 -25.26 -4.59
N ALA A 27 -13.73 -25.94 -5.16
CA ALA A 27 -12.74 -25.31 -6.03
C ALA A 27 -13.35 -24.74 -7.33
N ALA A 28 -14.54 -25.19 -7.72
CA ALA A 28 -15.26 -24.67 -8.87
C ALA A 28 -16.14 -23.44 -8.53
N VAL A 29 -16.29 -23.07 -7.25
CA VAL A 29 -17.12 -21.94 -6.81
C VAL A 29 -16.56 -20.61 -7.32
N VAL A 30 -15.26 -20.37 -7.16
CA VAL A 30 -14.62 -19.15 -7.67
C VAL A 30 -14.29 -19.33 -9.16
N PRO A 31 -14.85 -18.52 -10.09
CA PRO A 31 -14.54 -18.67 -11.50
C PRO A 31 -13.10 -18.26 -11.82
N LEU A 32 -12.42 -19.03 -12.67
CA LEU A 32 -11.07 -18.68 -13.14
C LEU A 32 -11.05 -17.32 -13.85
N GLY A 33 -10.03 -16.52 -13.57
CA GLY A 33 -9.82 -15.21 -14.18
C GLY A 33 -10.82 -14.13 -13.74
N LYS A 34 -11.60 -14.38 -12.69
CA LYS A 34 -12.47 -13.38 -12.07
C LYS A 34 -11.88 -12.91 -10.75
N THR A 35 -11.86 -11.60 -10.55
CA THR A 35 -11.56 -10.99 -9.26
C THR A 35 -12.80 -11.12 -8.36
N VAL A 36 -12.63 -11.77 -7.21
CA VAL A 36 -13.66 -11.94 -6.20
C VAL A 36 -13.08 -11.44 -4.89
N GLY A 37 -13.77 -10.51 -4.22
CA GLY A 37 -13.39 -10.02 -2.89
C GLY A 37 -14.12 -10.77 -1.78
N LEU A 38 -15.38 -11.11 -2.01
CA LEU A 38 -16.24 -11.80 -1.06
C LEU A 38 -16.96 -12.97 -1.74
N VAL A 39 -16.85 -14.18 -1.18
CA VAL A 39 -17.71 -15.31 -1.49
C VAL A 39 -18.82 -15.34 -0.44
N ASP A 40 -20.04 -14.99 -0.84
CA ASP A 40 -21.22 -15.05 0.02
C ASP A 40 -21.87 -16.42 -0.09
N LEU A 41 -21.71 -17.21 0.97
CA LEU A 41 -22.22 -18.57 1.11
C LEU A 41 -23.47 -18.64 1.99
N THR A 42 -24.08 -17.51 2.39
CA THR A 42 -25.21 -17.54 3.32
C THR A 42 -26.45 -18.24 2.76
N GLN A 43 -26.53 -18.42 1.43
CA GLN A 43 -27.60 -19.15 0.73
C GLN A 43 -27.17 -20.55 0.25
N ALA A 44 -25.93 -20.97 0.55
CA ALA A 44 -25.44 -22.29 0.23
C ALA A 44 -25.69 -23.27 1.38
N THR A 45 -25.68 -24.58 1.10
CA THR A 45 -25.54 -25.63 2.11
C THR A 45 -24.09 -26.12 2.07
N LEU A 46 -23.34 -25.94 3.17
CA LEU A 46 -21.94 -26.36 3.23
C LEU A 46 -21.81 -27.81 3.73
N GLY A 47 -20.99 -28.60 3.06
CA GLY A 47 -20.61 -29.95 3.52
C GLY A 47 -19.72 -29.91 4.77
N ASP A 48 -19.72 -31.03 5.52
CA ASP A 48 -18.93 -31.18 6.74
C ASP A 48 -17.42 -31.03 6.47
N GLY A 49 -16.71 -30.36 7.39
CA GLY A 49 -15.25 -30.23 7.35
C GLY A 49 -14.71 -29.31 6.25
N LEU A 50 -15.58 -28.56 5.56
CA LEU A 50 -15.16 -27.62 4.52
C LEU A 50 -14.23 -26.54 5.09
N ASN A 51 -13.24 -26.15 4.30
CA ASN A 51 -12.23 -25.15 4.63
C ASN A 51 -12.08 -24.13 3.49
N THR A 52 -11.71 -22.88 3.78
CA THR A 52 -11.52 -21.84 2.75
C THR A 52 -10.48 -22.23 1.69
N SER A 53 -9.45 -23.00 2.07
CA SER A 53 -8.49 -23.59 1.12
C SER A 53 -9.14 -24.49 0.06
N ASN A 54 -10.30 -25.11 0.33
CA ASN A 54 -11.00 -25.93 -0.66
C ASN A 54 -11.57 -25.10 -1.82
N PHE A 55 -11.73 -23.78 -1.64
CA PHE A 55 -12.21 -22.88 -2.68
C PHE A 55 -11.10 -22.40 -3.62
N LEU A 56 -9.85 -22.77 -3.33
CA LEU A 56 -8.71 -22.44 -4.17
C LEU A 56 -8.58 -23.47 -5.29
N TYR A 57 -8.36 -22.99 -6.51
CA TYR A 57 -7.99 -23.88 -7.63
C TYR A 57 -6.62 -24.53 -7.41
N ASN A 58 -5.67 -23.76 -6.85
CA ASN A 58 -4.38 -24.26 -6.38
C ASN A 58 -4.35 -24.14 -4.85
N PRO A 59 -4.26 -25.24 -4.08
CA PRO A 59 -4.27 -25.19 -2.63
C PRO A 59 -3.08 -24.44 -2.01
N GLU A 60 -2.00 -24.21 -2.77
CA GLU A 60 -0.85 -23.40 -2.34
C GLU A 60 -1.02 -21.91 -2.65
N ALA A 61 -2.09 -21.50 -3.35
CA ALA A 61 -2.32 -20.11 -3.67
C ALA A 61 -2.73 -19.32 -2.41
N THR A 62 -2.11 -18.17 -2.21
CA THR A 62 -2.54 -17.19 -1.22
C THR A 62 -3.50 -16.19 -1.85
N ASN A 63 -4.56 -15.81 -1.13
CA ASN A 63 -5.45 -14.72 -1.51
C ASN A 63 -5.95 -13.97 -0.26
N ASN A 64 -6.67 -12.88 -0.47
CA ASN A 64 -7.35 -12.14 0.61
C ASN A 64 -8.88 -12.24 0.51
N VAL A 65 -9.39 -13.32 -0.09
CA VAL A 65 -10.83 -13.51 -0.30
C VAL A 65 -11.52 -13.68 1.06
N LEU A 66 -12.60 -12.95 1.23
CA LEU A 66 -13.52 -13.08 2.36
C LEU A 66 -14.56 -14.16 2.07
N TYR A 67 -15.00 -14.86 3.10
CA TYR A 67 -16.06 -15.86 3.02
C TYR A 67 -17.13 -15.54 4.04
N LYS A 68 -18.34 -15.21 3.61
CA LYS A 68 -19.47 -14.94 4.52
C LYS A 68 -20.36 -16.17 4.60
N ILE A 69 -20.65 -16.64 5.81
CA ILE A 69 -21.48 -17.82 6.07
C ILE A 69 -22.67 -17.48 6.98
N SER A 70 -23.70 -18.31 6.97
CA SER A 70 -24.80 -18.17 7.93
C SER A 70 -24.37 -18.56 9.35
N ASP A 71 -25.15 -18.11 10.34
CA ASP A 71 -24.97 -18.43 11.76
C ASP A 71 -25.10 -19.94 12.08
N THR A 72 -25.85 -20.67 11.25
CA THR A 72 -26.09 -22.11 11.39
C THR A 72 -25.01 -23.00 10.78
N GLN A 73 -24.02 -22.42 10.09
CA GLN A 73 -22.99 -23.15 9.36
C GLN A 73 -21.60 -23.02 9.97
N SER A 74 -20.69 -23.86 9.50
CA SER A 74 -19.26 -23.80 9.82
C SER A 74 -18.42 -23.88 8.56
N LEU A 75 -17.40 -23.05 8.48
CA LEU A 75 -16.35 -23.09 7.47
C LEU A 75 -15.02 -22.85 8.17
N GLY A 76 -14.08 -23.78 8.02
CA GLY A 76 -12.75 -23.63 8.60
C GLY A 76 -11.85 -22.72 7.76
N GLY A 77 -10.78 -22.22 8.36
CA GLY A 77 -9.75 -21.41 7.68
C GLY A 77 -9.82 -19.92 8.03
N ASN A 78 -9.06 -19.12 7.29
CA ASN A 78 -8.96 -17.68 7.51
C ASN A 78 -10.04 -16.92 6.72
N ASN A 79 -10.28 -15.66 7.11
CA ASN A 79 -11.17 -14.72 6.40
C ASN A 79 -12.63 -15.16 6.34
N VAL A 80 -13.07 -15.98 7.31
CA VAL A 80 -14.47 -16.42 7.44
C VAL A 80 -15.24 -15.45 8.33
N ILE A 81 -16.21 -14.75 7.75
CA ILE A 81 -17.13 -13.85 8.43
C ILE A 81 -18.40 -14.63 8.79
N LYS A 82 -18.72 -14.69 10.08
CA LYS A 82 -19.94 -15.27 10.63
C LYS A 82 -20.56 -14.28 11.59
N ASP A 83 -21.81 -13.91 11.36
CA ASP A 83 -22.54 -12.92 12.18
C ASP A 83 -21.77 -11.59 12.35
N GLY A 84 -21.20 -11.09 11.25
CA GLY A 84 -20.41 -9.86 11.24
C GLY A 84 -19.02 -9.96 11.89
N VAL A 85 -18.60 -11.15 12.33
CA VAL A 85 -17.30 -11.37 12.99
C VAL A 85 -16.42 -12.30 12.16
N CYS A 86 -15.18 -11.89 11.93
CA CYS A 86 -14.11 -12.71 11.41
C CYS A 86 -13.12 -13.05 12.52
N TYR A 87 -12.98 -14.33 12.87
CA TYR A 87 -12.06 -14.68 13.96
C TYR A 87 -10.59 -14.46 13.57
N ASN A 88 -10.17 -15.04 12.43
CA ASN A 88 -8.82 -14.92 11.89
C ASN A 88 -8.83 -14.17 10.56
N PHE A 89 -8.61 -12.86 10.60
CA PHE A 89 -8.46 -12.02 9.41
C PHE A 89 -6.99 -11.95 8.98
N VAL A 90 -6.69 -12.43 7.78
CA VAL A 90 -5.34 -12.53 7.23
C VAL A 90 -5.27 -11.85 5.87
N LEU A 91 -4.42 -10.84 5.79
CA LEU A 91 -4.04 -10.16 4.56
C LEU A 91 -2.63 -10.57 4.13
N THR A 92 -2.47 -10.82 2.84
CA THR A 92 -1.20 -11.08 2.17
C THR A 92 -0.87 -9.90 1.27
N ASP A 93 0.32 -9.31 1.44
CA ASP A 93 0.77 -8.18 0.62
C ASP A 93 0.76 -8.53 -0.87
N GLY A 94 0.39 -7.56 -1.71
CA GLY A 94 0.35 -7.73 -3.16
C GLY A 94 -0.80 -8.59 -3.70
N GLN A 95 -1.61 -9.22 -2.84
CA GLN A 95 -2.85 -9.89 -3.24
C GLN A 95 -4.02 -8.90 -3.20
N SER A 96 -4.92 -8.95 -4.19
CA SER A 96 -6.07 -8.06 -4.24
C SER A 96 -7.00 -8.25 -3.04
N PHE A 97 -7.64 -7.17 -2.60
CA PHE A 97 -8.62 -7.18 -1.51
C PHE A 97 -9.82 -6.29 -1.82
N ASN A 98 -11.01 -6.76 -1.44
CA ASN A 98 -12.21 -5.94 -1.44
C ASN A 98 -13.17 -6.44 -0.35
N ALA A 99 -13.56 -5.53 0.55
CA ALA A 99 -14.58 -5.75 1.55
C ALA A 99 -15.83 -4.94 1.17
N PRO A 100 -16.93 -5.59 0.72
CA PRO A 100 -18.16 -4.88 0.35
C PRO A 100 -18.85 -4.19 1.54
N GLU A 101 -18.64 -4.72 2.75
CA GLU A 101 -19.21 -4.24 4.01
C GLU A 101 -18.17 -4.36 5.13
N GLY A 102 -18.36 -3.60 6.21
CA GLY A 102 -17.50 -3.69 7.39
C GLY A 102 -17.83 -4.89 8.27
N PHE A 103 -16.84 -5.35 9.03
CA PHE A 103 -16.96 -6.47 9.98
C PHE A 103 -15.93 -6.35 11.10
N THR A 104 -16.17 -7.00 12.24
CA THR A 104 -15.22 -7.03 13.35
C THR A 104 -14.22 -8.18 13.15
N ALA A 105 -12.92 -7.93 13.32
CA ALA A 105 -11.89 -8.96 13.33
C ALA A 105 -11.33 -9.17 14.75
N ASN A 106 -11.35 -10.41 15.25
CA ASN A 106 -10.77 -10.74 16.56
C ASN A 106 -9.24 -10.90 16.51
N GLN A 107 -8.71 -11.33 15.37
CA GLN A 107 -7.28 -11.42 15.11
C GLN A 107 -6.98 -10.91 13.71
N ILE A 108 -6.02 -9.99 13.59
CA ILE A 108 -5.58 -9.37 12.35
C ILE A 108 -4.12 -9.74 12.11
N THR A 109 -3.85 -10.30 10.93
CA THR A 109 -2.50 -10.56 10.44
C THR A 109 -2.31 -9.90 9.08
N TYR A 110 -1.20 -9.18 8.90
CA TYR A 110 -0.78 -8.68 7.60
C TYR A 110 0.61 -9.19 7.25
N ASN A 111 0.68 -10.07 6.26
CA ASN A 111 1.90 -10.69 5.78
C ASN A 111 2.57 -9.77 4.76
N ARG A 112 3.32 -8.80 5.29
CA ARG A 112 4.26 -7.97 4.52
C ARG A 112 5.65 -8.07 5.10
N GLU A 113 6.53 -8.69 4.34
CA GLU A 113 7.96 -8.68 4.64
C GLU A 113 8.57 -7.32 4.30
N ILE A 114 9.43 -6.83 5.18
CA ILE A 114 10.22 -5.63 5.01
C ILE A 114 11.69 -6.04 5.08
N ALA A 115 12.51 -5.50 4.17
CA ALA A 115 13.94 -5.78 4.18
C ALA A 115 14.59 -5.18 5.46
N LEU A 116 15.55 -5.90 6.01
CA LEU A 116 16.41 -5.33 7.04
C LEU A 116 17.37 -4.35 6.37
N SER A 117 17.27 -3.08 6.73
CA SER A 117 18.32 -2.14 6.41
C SER A 117 19.22 -1.93 7.61
N THR A 118 20.49 -2.29 7.43
CA THR A 118 21.55 -2.08 8.41
C THR A 118 22.22 -0.71 8.26
N ASP A 119 21.97 -0.01 7.14
CA ASP A 119 22.74 1.16 6.72
C ASP A 119 21.89 2.40 6.33
N LYS A 120 20.56 2.28 6.21
CA LYS A 120 19.64 3.35 5.77
C LYS A 120 18.24 3.22 6.36
N ASP A 121 17.56 4.35 6.53
CA ASP A 121 16.11 4.35 6.78
C ASP A 121 15.39 3.80 5.55
N GLU A 122 14.66 2.68 5.71
CA GLU A 122 13.81 2.15 4.64
C GLU A 122 12.43 2.76 4.69
N VAL A 123 12.03 3.37 3.59
CA VAL A 123 10.74 4.03 3.46
C VAL A 123 9.78 3.16 2.67
N TYR A 124 8.64 2.90 3.27
CA TYR A 124 7.54 2.14 2.67
C TYR A 124 6.27 2.96 2.65
N THR A 125 5.35 2.61 1.76
CA THR A 125 3.99 3.13 1.78
C THR A 125 3.00 2.01 2.02
N PHE A 126 1.87 2.34 2.65
CA PHE A 126 0.80 1.38 2.90
C PHE A 126 -0.57 2.06 2.99
N VAL A 127 -1.62 1.27 2.75
CA VAL A 127 -3.02 1.59 3.01
C VAL A 127 -3.66 0.30 3.52
N LEU A 128 -4.46 0.37 4.59
CA LEU A 128 -5.03 -0.81 5.26
C LEU A 128 -6.51 -0.60 5.59
N PRO A 129 -7.34 -1.66 5.58
CA PRO A 129 -8.78 -1.51 5.75
C PRO A 129 -9.21 -1.40 7.22
N PHE A 130 -8.29 -1.09 8.14
CA PHE A 130 -8.55 -0.98 9.57
C PHE A 130 -7.71 0.14 10.17
N ALA A 131 -8.23 0.73 11.24
CA ALA A 131 -7.52 1.74 12.00
C ALA A 131 -6.39 1.11 12.83
N LEU A 132 -5.34 1.89 13.07
CA LEU A 132 -4.19 1.50 13.88
C LEU A 132 -3.76 2.68 14.76
N THR A 133 -3.00 2.40 15.80
CA THR A 133 -2.17 3.38 16.49
C THR A 133 -0.71 3.22 16.05
N ALA A 134 0.08 4.28 16.16
CA ALA A 134 1.46 4.29 15.65
C ALA A 134 2.36 3.22 16.28
N ASP A 135 2.11 2.83 17.53
CA ASP A 135 2.84 1.77 18.23
C ASP A 135 2.54 0.35 17.69
N GLN A 136 1.46 0.19 16.91
CA GLN A 136 1.11 -1.04 16.20
C GLN A 136 1.80 -1.16 14.83
N VAL A 137 2.72 -0.24 14.50
CA VAL A 137 3.53 -0.26 13.28
C VAL A 137 5.01 -0.25 13.66
N ASN A 138 5.83 -1.11 13.04
CA ASN A 138 7.28 -1.10 13.24
C ASN A 138 7.93 0.05 12.47
N GLY A 139 7.92 1.25 13.06
CA GLY A 139 8.54 2.43 12.49
C GLY A 139 7.89 3.73 12.94
N THR A 140 8.29 4.83 12.30
CA THR A 140 7.55 6.09 12.42
C THR A 140 6.64 6.26 11.21
N VAL A 141 5.35 6.45 11.45
CA VAL A 141 4.32 6.64 10.42
C VAL A 141 4.08 8.11 10.18
N TYR A 142 3.94 8.48 8.92
CA TYR A 142 3.72 9.84 8.46
C TYR A 142 2.50 9.93 7.54
N ASP A 143 1.76 11.02 7.70
CA ASP A 143 0.68 11.44 6.81
C ASP A 143 1.14 12.59 5.91
N LEU A 144 0.63 12.65 4.69
CA LEU A 144 0.86 13.74 3.76
C LEU A 144 -0.03 14.92 4.15
N THR A 145 0.57 16.07 4.44
CA THR A 145 -0.16 17.22 5.02
C THR A 145 -0.14 18.47 4.16
N ASP A 146 0.92 18.69 3.38
CA ASP A 146 1.06 19.89 2.56
C ASP A 146 2.03 19.65 1.39
N VAL A 147 1.99 20.56 0.42
CA VAL A 147 2.97 20.66 -0.66
C VAL A 147 3.33 22.10 -0.91
N LYS A 148 4.63 22.41 -0.86
CA LYS A 148 5.13 23.75 -1.13
C LYS A 148 6.45 23.73 -1.87
N ASP A 149 6.55 24.50 -2.94
CA ASP A 149 7.78 24.68 -3.72
C ASP A 149 8.44 23.36 -4.16
N GLY A 150 7.63 22.33 -4.47
CA GLY A 150 8.11 21.00 -4.86
C GLY A 150 8.57 20.14 -3.69
N VAL A 151 8.17 20.46 -2.46
CA VAL A 151 8.43 19.67 -1.25
C VAL A 151 7.11 19.14 -0.72
N LEU A 152 7.01 17.82 -0.58
CA LEU A 152 5.90 17.12 0.05
C LEU A 152 6.14 17.04 1.55
N ASP A 153 5.23 17.60 2.34
CA ASP A 153 5.34 17.67 3.78
C ASP A 153 4.60 16.50 4.44
N PHE A 154 5.39 15.67 5.10
CA PHE A 154 4.94 14.51 5.84
C PHE A 154 5.13 14.76 7.34
N LYS A 155 4.07 14.53 8.11
CA LYS A 155 4.05 14.73 9.56
C LYS A 155 3.77 13.42 10.26
N SER A 156 4.50 13.15 11.34
CA SER A 156 4.24 11.95 12.13
C SER A 156 2.85 12.00 12.73
N VAL A 157 2.19 10.85 12.77
CA VAL A 157 0.81 10.70 13.25
C VAL A 157 0.74 9.63 14.33
N ALA A 158 -0.16 9.84 15.30
CA ALA A 158 -0.37 8.90 16.41
C ALA A 158 -1.50 7.89 16.12
N ASN A 159 -2.52 8.30 15.37
CA ASN A 159 -3.66 7.48 15.00
C ASN A 159 -3.73 7.41 13.48
N LEU A 160 -4.03 6.22 12.97
CA LEU A 160 -4.13 5.91 11.56
C LEU A 160 -5.56 5.47 11.28
N GLU A 161 -6.16 6.05 10.25
CA GLU A 161 -7.50 5.77 9.81
C GLU A 161 -7.53 4.62 8.81
N ALA A 162 -8.61 3.84 8.82
CA ALA A 162 -8.84 2.82 7.80
C ALA A 162 -8.97 3.47 6.42
N ASN A 163 -8.51 2.77 5.38
CA ASN A 163 -8.54 3.20 3.99
C ASN A 163 -7.76 4.50 3.70
N HIS A 164 -6.96 4.99 4.64
CA HIS A 164 -6.12 6.17 4.45
C HIS A 164 -4.68 5.77 4.10
N PRO A 165 -4.06 6.39 3.08
CA PRO A 165 -2.70 6.08 2.67
C PRO A 165 -1.66 6.76 3.58
N TYR A 166 -0.62 6.00 3.96
CA TYR A 166 0.46 6.46 4.83
C TYR A 166 1.85 6.09 4.28
N LEU A 167 2.86 6.80 4.79
CA LEU A 167 4.28 6.49 4.63
C LEU A 167 4.83 6.03 5.98
N VAL A 168 5.74 5.05 5.98
CA VAL A 168 6.46 4.62 7.18
C VAL A 168 7.96 4.60 6.92
N VAL A 169 8.72 5.13 7.88
CA VAL A 169 10.14 4.84 8.01
C VAL A 169 10.27 3.64 8.95
N SER A 170 10.56 2.46 8.39
CA SER A 170 10.50 1.21 9.14
C SER A 170 11.79 0.94 9.92
N ASN A 171 11.66 0.30 11.07
CA ASN A 171 12.76 -0.13 11.93
C ASN A 171 12.71 -1.65 12.26
N GLY A 172 11.86 -2.42 11.56
CA GLY A 172 11.65 -3.84 11.79
C GLY A 172 11.58 -4.66 10.50
N THR A 173 11.36 -5.97 10.63
CA THR A 173 11.26 -6.92 9.50
C THR A 173 9.85 -7.15 8.99
N LYS A 174 8.86 -6.62 9.70
CA LYS A 174 7.43 -6.70 9.38
C LYS A 174 6.83 -5.32 9.50
N LEU A 175 5.79 -5.01 8.72
CA LEU A 175 5.13 -3.70 8.84
C LEU A 175 4.44 -3.53 10.19
N LEU A 176 3.61 -4.49 10.58
CA LEU A 176 2.81 -4.39 11.80
C LEU A 176 3.58 -4.92 13.02
N ASN A 177 3.40 -4.23 14.13
CA ASN A 177 3.89 -4.61 15.45
C ASN A 177 2.74 -5.26 16.24
N ASN A 178 2.94 -6.51 16.63
CA ASN A 178 2.04 -7.26 17.50
C ASN A 178 2.74 -7.75 18.80
N GLU A 179 3.85 -7.13 19.18
CA GLU A 179 4.58 -7.47 20.41
C GLU A 179 3.75 -7.20 21.67
N ASN A 180 2.81 -6.26 21.61
CA ASN A 180 1.92 -5.89 22.71
C ASN A 180 0.60 -6.68 22.74
N GLY A 181 0.45 -7.70 21.89
CA GLY A 181 -0.73 -8.55 21.81
C GLY A 181 -1.27 -8.72 20.38
N GLU A 182 -2.26 -9.60 20.24
CA GLU A 182 -2.96 -9.80 18.98
C GLU A 182 -3.69 -8.53 18.56
N LEU A 183 -3.55 -8.13 17.29
CA LEU A 183 -4.28 -7.00 16.74
C LEU A 183 -5.73 -7.41 16.48
N SER A 184 -6.68 -6.57 16.86
CA SER A 184 -8.12 -6.78 16.68
C SER A 184 -8.81 -5.45 16.42
N GLY A 185 -9.95 -5.44 15.74
CA GLY A 185 -10.72 -4.22 15.53
C GLY A 185 -11.69 -4.30 14.37
N GLU A 186 -12.29 -3.15 14.06
CA GLU A 186 -13.22 -3.01 12.94
C GLU A 186 -12.47 -2.96 11.61
N ILE A 187 -12.86 -3.82 10.69
CA ILE A 187 -12.47 -3.78 9.29
C ILE A 187 -13.53 -2.96 8.56
N SER A 188 -13.09 -1.87 7.93
CA SER A 188 -13.94 -0.99 7.14
C SER A 188 -14.22 -1.61 5.77
N ALA A 189 -15.43 -1.35 5.26
CA ALA A 189 -15.71 -1.58 3.85
C ALA A 189 -14.68 -0.84 2.97
N THR A 190 -14.32 -1.43 1.84
CA THR A 190 -13.45 -0.79 0.87
C THR A 190 -14.11 0.50 0.37
N ASN A 191 -13.39 1.62 0.50
CA ASN A 191 -13.83 2.94 0.12
C ASN A 191 -12.73 3.64 -0.71
N ASP A 192 -12.89 4.94 -0.98
CA ASP A 192 -11.84 5.77 -1.55
C ASP A 192 -10.55 5.65 -0.73
N LEU A 193 -9.45 5.39 -1.45
CA LEU A 193 -8.10 5.22 -0.91
C LEU A 193 -7.23 6.44 -1.21
N THR A 194 -7.85 7.54 -1.64
CA THR A 194 -7.20 8.77 -2.05
C THR A 194 -7.24 9.78 -0.92
N HIS A 195 -6.05 10.26 -0.53
CA HIS A 195 -5.90 11.43 0.32
C HIS A 195 -5.41 12.61 -0.52
N GLU A 196 -6.29 13.58 -0.77
CA GLU A 196 -5.96 14.79 -1.53
C GLU A 196 -5.62 15.96 -0.60
N ILE A 197 -4.56 16.69 -0.94
CA ILE A 197 -4.17 17.93 -0.26
C ILE A 197 -4.27 19.13 -1.22
N PRO A 198 -4.41 20.36 -0.70
CA PRO A 198 -4.29 21.57 -1.53
C PRO A 198 -3.00 21.58 -2.35
N GLY A 199 -3.05 22.16 -3.54
CA GLY A 199 -1.89 22.18 -4.47
C GLY A 199 -1.94 21.11 -5.56
N GLY A 200 -3.05 20.38 -5.67
CA GLY A 200 -3.27 19.43 -6.77
C GLY A 200 -2.45 18.16 -6.63
N VAL A 201 -2.13 17.78 -5.40
CA VAL A 201 -1.38 16.58 -5.04
C VAL A 201 -2.29 15.65 -4.24
N ALA A 202 -2.20 14.36 -4.53
CA ALA A 202 -2.88 13.32 -3.81
C ALA A 202 -1.93 12.15 -3.52
N MET A 203 -2.10 11.50 -2.38
CA MET A 203 -1.56 10.17 -2.12
C MET A 203 -2.67 9.16 -2.43
N VAL A 204 -2.43 8.26 -3.36
CA VAL A 204 -3.44 7.32 -3.86
C VAL A 204 -3.01 5.91 -3.47
N GLY A 205 -3.81 5.27 -2.62
CA GLY A 205 -3.69 3.86 -2.29
C GLY A 205 -4.39 2.94 -3.28
N ALA A 206 -4.10 1.64 -3.21
CA ALA A 206 -4.81 0.64 -3.99
C ALA A 206 -4.94 -0.69 -3.22
N TYR A 207 -6.10 -1.33 -3.29
CA TYR A 207 -6.26 -2.75 -2.89
C TYR A 207 -6.25 -3.71 -4.07
N GLU A 208 -6.14 -3.20 -5.29
CA GLU A 208 -5.95 -3.99 -6.51
C GLU A 208 -4.77 -3.42 -7.29
N ALA A 209 -4.12 -4.25 -8.10
CA ALA A 209 -3.06 -3.78 -8.97
C ALA A 209 -3.60 -2.68 -9.90
N THR A 210 -3.11 -1.46 -9.70
CA THR A 210 -3.60 -0.28 -10.42
C THR A 210 -2.48 0.25 -11.31
N GLU A 211 -2.67 0.21 -12.63
CA GLU A 211 -1.74 0.80 -13.58
C GLU A 211 -1.79 2.32 -13.52
N VAL A 212 -0.62 2.95 -13.55
CA VAL A 212 -0.48 4.40 -13.55
C VAL A 212 0.43 4.84 -14.69
N LYS A 213 0.14 6.01 -15.26
CA LYS A 213 0.90 6.58 -16.36
C LYS A 213 0.97 8.09 -16.19
N SER A 214 2.18 8.65 -16.22
CA SER A 214 2.33 10.11 -16.30
C SER A 214 2.07 10.57 -17.73
N GLU A 215 1.01 11.35 -17.95
CA GLU A 215 0.61 11.87 -19.24
C GLU A 215 -0.11 13.22 -19.10
N GLY A 216 0.21 14.16 -20.00
CA GLY A 216 -0.38 15.50 -19.95
C GLY A 216 -0.02 16.23 -18.65
N ASN A 217 -1.05 16.64 -17.90
CA ASN A 217 -0.90 17.30 -16.61
C ASN A 217 -0.86 16.33 -15.42
N GLU A 218 -1.17 15.05 -15.62
CA GLU A 218 -1.14 14.05 -14.55
C GLU A 218 0.24 13.40 -14.48
N ASN A 219 0.86 13.47 -13.30
CA ASN A 219 2.19 12.94 -13.04
C ASN A 219 2.16 12.06 -11.80
N TRP A 220 2.78 10.89 -11.90
CA TRP A 220 2.83 9.89 -10.84
C TRP A 220 4.25 9.75 -10.30
N TYR A 221 4.38 9.63 -8.98
CA TYR A 221 5.64 9.47 -8.26
C TYR A 221 5.54 8.34 -7.24
N GLY A 222 6.61 7.58 -7.07
CA GLY A 222 6.65 6.46 -6.14
C GLY A 222 8.06 5.92 -5.97
N TYR A 223 8.20 4.88 -5.14
CA TYR A 223 9.48 4.23 -4.91
C TYR A 223 9.77 3.18 -5.99
N ASN A 224 10.92 3.28 -6.64
CA ASN A 224 11.40 2.25 -7.57
C ASN A 224 12.02 1.06 -6.81
N ALA A 225 12.39 0.00 -7.54
CA ALA A 225 13.02 -1.20 -6.98
C ALA A 225 14.37 -0.96 -6.26
N LYS A 226 14.97 0.23 -6.40
CA LYS A 226 16.19 0.64 -5.71
C LYS A 226 15.89 1.47 -4.44
N GLY A 227 14.62 1.58 -4.04
CA GLY A 227 14.19 2.39 -2.90
C GLY A 227 14.29 3.89 -3.16
N GLN A 228 14.33 4.34 -4.42
CA GLN A 228 14.39 5.76 -4.76
C GLN A 228 13.00 6.28 -5.07
N PHE A 229 12.60 7.38 -4.43
CA PHE A 229 11.41 8.12 -4.81
C PHE A 229 11.67 8.80 -6.17
N VAL A 230 10.87 8.50 -7.19
CA VAL A 230 11.07 8.97 -8.56
C VAL A 230 9.74 9.22 -9.24
N LYS A 231 9.76 10.01 -10.31
CA LYS A 231 8.64 10.09 -11.25
C LYS A 231 8.50 8.78 -12.03
N ALA A 232 7.30 8.24 -12.13
CA ALA A 232 6.96 7.06 -12.91
C ALA A 232 6.34 7.49 -14.24
N ASN A 233 7.02 7.22 -15.36
CA ASN A 233 6.41 7.39 -16.69
C ASN A 233 5.25 6.40 -16.87
N THR A 234 5.48 5.16 -16.46
CA THR A 234 4.47 4.12 -16.26
C THR A 234 4.82 3.36 -14.98
N GLY A 235 3.84 2.72 -14.37
CA GLY A 235 4.06 1.88 -13.19
C GLY A 235 2.79 1.15 -12.77
N THR A 236 2.90 0.39 -11.69
CA THR A 236 1.77 -0.29 -11.06
C THR A 236 1.83 -0.02 -9.56
N ILE A 237 0.73 0.45 -9.00
CA ILE A 237 0.51 0.45 -7.56
C ILE A 237 0.03 -0.96 -7.21
N ASN A 238 0.89 -1.74 -6.56
CA ASN A 238 0.49 -3.08 -6.09
C ASN A 238 -0.49 -2.94 -4.91
N PRO A 239 -1.33 -3.96 -4.64
CA PRO A 239 -2.24 -3.97 -3.49
C PRO A 239 -1.55 -3.61 -2.18
N PHE A 240 -2.24 -2.82 -1.35
CA PHE A 240 -1.80 -2.23 -0.09
C PHE A 240 -0.62 -1.25 -0.20
N ARG A 241 -0.35 -0.71 -1.40
CA ARG A 241 0.67 0.32 -1.62
C ARG A 241 0.02 1.61 -2.09
N THR A 242 0.84 2.66 -2.10
CA THR A 242 0.38 3.99 -2.49
C THR A 242 1.41 4.66 -3.40
N ALA A 243 0.94 5.62 -4.18
CA ALA A 243 1.76 6.51 -5.00
C ALA A 243 1.27 7.96 -4.88
N ILE A 244 2.12 8.92 -5.23
CA ILE A 244 1.74 10.33 -5.29
C ILE A 244 1.28 10.67 -6.70
N LYS A 245 0.07 11.19 -6.82
CA LYS A 245 -0.50 11.79 -8.03
C LYS A 245 -0.37 13.31 -7.92
N SER A 246 0.12 13.97 -8.96
CA SER A 246 0.22 15.43 -9.03
C SER A 246 -0.33 15.93 -10.35
N THR A 247 -1.16 16.97 -10.29
CA THR A 247 -1.66 17.71 -11.46
C THR A 247 -0.87 18.98 -11.75
N GLY A 248 0.13 19.30 -10.93
CA GLY A 248 1.00 20.47 -11.08
C GLY A 248 2.17 20.22 -12.03
N SER A 249 2.78 21.31 -12.52
CA SER A 249 3.90 21.30 -13.48
C SER A 249 5.26 20.94 -12.88
N GLN A 250 5.32 20.41 -11.65
CA GLN A 250 6.59 20.13 -10.99
C GLN A 250 7.32 18.97 -11.66
N SER A 251 8.60 19.15 -11.98
CA SER A 251 9.41 18.10 -12.58
C SER A 251 9.83 17.03 -11.57
N SER A 252 9.89 17.37 -10.28
CA SER A 252 10.31 16.48 -9.19
C SER A 252 9.75 16.93 -7.85
N PHE A 253 9.74 16.02 -6.88
CA PHE A 253 9.37 16.31 -5.49
C PHE A 253 10.49 15.87 -4.53
N ALA A 254 10.71 16.63 -3.47
CA ALA A 254 11.45 16.20 -2.29
C ALA A 254 10.47 15.84 -1.16
N LEU A 255 10.88 14.97 -0.22
CA LEU A 255 10.06 14.63 0.94
C LEU A 255 10.59 15.34 2.18
N LYS A 256 9.70 15.86 3.03
CA LYS A 256 10.05 16.46 4.32
C LYS A 256 9.33 15.73 5.44
N LEU A 257 10.06 14.92 6.20
CA LEU A 257 9.57 14.17 7.37
C LEU A 257 9.82 15.01 8.62
N ASP A 258 8.75 15.45 9.30
CA ASP A 258 8.82 16.26 10.53
C ASP A 258 9.78 17.46 10.46
N GLY A 259 9.77 18.15 9.31
CA GLY A 259 10.62 19.32 9.07
C GLY A 259 12.02 18.99 8.58
N THR A 260 12.42 17.71 8.57
CA THR A 260 13.68 17.24 7.99
C THR A 260 13.46 16.83 6.54
N VAL A 261 14.18 17.45 5.60
CA VAL A 261 14.11 17.07 4.19
C VAL A 261 14.91 15.78 3.97
N THR A 262 14.23 14.69 3.62
CA THR A 262 14.80 13.36 3.37
C THR A 262 14.42 12.92 1.97
N GLY A 263 15.38 12.43 1.18
CA GLY A 263 15.10 12.02 -0.21
C GLY A 263 15.14 13.22 -1.15
N ILE A 264 16.16 13.23 -2.00
CA ILE A 264 16.37 14.28 -2.99
C ILE A 264 16.47 13.61 -4.35
N VAL A 265 15.48 13.86 -5.21
CA VAL A 265 15.41 13.31 -6.57
C VAL A 265 16.40 14.04 -7.45
N ASN A 266 17.33 13.30 -8.07
CA ASN A 266 18.35 13.79 -9.00
C ASN A 266 17.82 14.87 -9.96
N LEU A 267 18.62 15.92 -10.18
CA LEU A 267 18.41 16.88 -11.26
C LEU A 267 18.43 16.13 -12.60
N GLU A 268 17.26 15.93 -13.22
CA GLU A 268 17.15 15.24 -14.53
C GLU A 268 17.82 16.02 -15.67
N ASN A 269 18.13 17.30 -15.48
CA ASN A 269 18.80 18.12 -16.48
C ASN A 269 20.27 18.42 -16.07
N PRO A 270 21.27 17.70 -16.63
CA PRO A 270 22.68 17.94 -16.33
C PRO A 270 23.17 19.36 -16.71
N ASN A 271 22.42 20.06 -17.56
CA ASN A 271 22.69 21.44 -17.97
C ASN A 271 21.92 22.50 -17.16
N ALA A 272 21.06 22.08 -16.22
CA ALA A 272 20.39 23.01 -15.33
C ALA A 272 21.41 23.83 -14.55
N LYS A 273 21.12 25.13 -14.43
CA LYS A 273 21.95 26.07 -13.70
C LYS A 273 21.63 25.97 -12.21
N VAL A 274 22.64 25.68 -11.40
CA VAL A 274 22.51 25.47 -9.97
C VAL A 274 23.57 26.25 -9.19
N ASP A 275 23.25 26.52 -7.94
CA ASP A 275 24.18 27.02 -6.94
C ASP A 275 24.72 25.84 -6.10
N VAL A 276 25.94 25.98 -5.61
CA VAL A 276 26.63 24.98 -4.78
C VAL A 276 26.96 25.60 -3.43
N TYR A 277 26.59 24.93 -2.36
CA TYR A 277 26.86 25.34 -0.99
C TYR A 277 27.68 24.28 -0.25
N THR A 278 28.42 24.69 0.77
CA THR A 278 28.94 23.76 1.79
C THR A 278 27.82 23.32 2.72
N ILE A 279 28.06 22.27 3.52
CA ILE A 279 27.13 21.88 4.61
C ILE A 279 26.89 22.99 5.64
N GLY A 280 27.79 23.97 5.74
CA GLY A 280 27.63 25.15 6.59
C GLY A 280 26.82 26.28 5.94
N GLY A 281 26.21 26.06 4.78
CA GLY A 281 25.37 27.05 4.09
C GLY A 281 26.16 28.12 3.31
N VAL A 282 27.48 28.00 3.21
CA VAL A 282 28.30 28.95 2.44
C VAL A 282 28.22 28.64 0.95
N CYS A 283 27.76 29.61 0.14
CA CYS A 283 27.76 29.49 -1.32
C CYS A 283 29.20 29.47 -1.86
N VAL A 284 29.60 28.37 -2.49
CA VAL A 284 30.94 28.18 -3.06
C VAL A 284 30.97 28.28 -4.58
N ARG A 285 29.83 28.06 -5.25
CA ARG A 285 29.65 28.36 -6.69
C ARG A 285 28.22 28.79 -6.97
N LYS A 286 28.05 29.61 -8.00
CA LYS A 286 26.75 30.17 -8.40
C LYS A 286 26.50 29.96 -9.89
N ASN A 287 25.28 29.59 -10.26
CA ASN A 287 24.81 29.52 -11.65
C ASN A 287 25.69 28.65 -12.58
N VAL A 288 26.11 27.48 -12.10
CA VAL A 288 26.93 26.51 -12.83
C VAL A 288 26.09 25.34 -13.34
N PRO A 289 26.46 24.70 -14.47
CA PRO A 289 25.80 23.47 -14.89
C PRO A 289 25.92 22.38 -13.82
N ALA A 290 24.82 21.71 -13.50
CA ALA A 290 24.79 20.66 -12.47
C ALA A 290 25.85 19.57 -12.69
N ALA A 291 26.07 19.15 -13.94
CA ALA A 291 27.04 18.10 -14.27
C ALA A 291 28.51 18.47 -13.97
N SER A 292 28.84 19.76 -13.92
CA SER A 292 30.20 20.24 -13.64
C SER A 292 30.30 21.03 -12.34
N ALA A 293 29.22 21.08 -11.54
CA ALA A 293 29.09 21.92 -10.37
C ALA A 293 30.17 21.68 -9.30
N LEU A 294 30.65 20.44 -9.21
CA LEU A 294 31.68 20.05 -8.24
C LEU A 294 33.11 20.17 -8.77
N ASN A 295 33.33 20.47 -10.06
CA ASN A 295 34.68 20.45 -10.64
C ASN A 295 35.62 21.46 -9.97
N GLY A 296 36.83 20.99 -9.62
CA GLY A 296 37.84 21.78 -8.93
C GLY A 296 37.56 22.10 -7.45
N LEU A 297 36.45 21.63 -6.86
CA LEU A 297 36.26 21.71 -5.42
C LEU A 297 37.07 20.63 -4.70
N SER A 298 37.42 20.87 -3.44
CA SER A 298 38.06 19.86 -2.59
C SER A 298 37.11 18.69 -2.33
N ARG A 299 37.65 17.53 -1.91
CA ARG A 299 36.81 16.39 -1.50
C ARG A 299 35.98 16.78 -0.30
N GLY A 300 34.73 16.35 -0.26
CA GLY A 300 33.80 16.75 0.80
C GLY A 300 32.34 16.69 0.38
N VAL A 301 31.47 17.14 1.29
CA VAL A 301 30.02 17.15 1.11
C VAL A 301 29.54 18.55 0.73
N TYR A 302 28.71 18.63 -0.30
CA TYR A 302 28.17 19.88 -0.84
C TYR A 302 26.66 19.77 -1.02
N ILE A 303 25.98 20.92 -1.07
CA ILE A 303 24.59 21.06 -1.50
C ILE A 303 24.59 21.62 -2.92
N VAL A 304 24.27 20.82 -3.93
CA VAL A 304 24.23 21.20 -5.35
C VAL A 304 22.78 21.22 -5.80
N GLY A 305 22.23 22.38 -6.16
CA GLY A 305 20.82 22.46 -6.61
C GLY A 305 19.83 21.89 -5.59
N GLY A 306 20.08 22.14 -4.30
CA GLY A 306 19.28 21.63 -3.19
C GLY A 306 19.63 20.20 -2.75
N GLN A 307 20.59 19.53 -3.40
CA GLN A 307 20.91 18.12 -3.17
C GLN A 307 22.23 17.93 -2.41
N LYS A 308 22.24 17.06 -1.40
CA LYS A 308 23.49 16.63 -0.76
C LYS A 308 24.28 15.72 -1.72
N VAL A 309 25.44 16.17 -2.16
CA VAL A 309 26.34 15.45 -3.08
C VAL A 309 27.74 15.35 -2.48
N VAL A 310 28.37 14.18 -2.59
CA VAL A 310 29.75 13.94 -2.13
C VAL A 310 30.71 14.02 -3.31
N LYS A 311 31.83 14.72 -3.13
CA LYS A 311 32.95 14.81 -4.08
C LYS A 311 34.16 14.02 -3.60
#